data_AF-A0A8T3ZBX8-F1
#
_entry.id   AF-A0A8T3ZBX8-F1
#
_cell.length_a   1.000
_cell.length_b   1.000
_cell.length_c   1.000
_cell.angle_alpha   90.00
_cell.angle_beta   90.00
_cell.angle_gamma   90.00
#
_symmetry.space_group_name_H-M   'P 1'
#
loop_
_entity.id
_entity.type
_entity.pdbx_description
1 polymer ?
#
loop_
_entity_poly.entity_id
_entity_poly.type
_entity_poly.pdbx_seq_one_letter_code
_entity_poly.pdbx_strand_id
1 'polypeptide(L)'
;MENETNGGTVATAVQTSATNEQTANALETVVVAGNCTGFFRYGDVEKEFKGNHVVLVRPSGSIVVHSANRGIKPVCYIDEGAEIALARNMADAEIEISAMSQDGREILVTFSKVESISGLSSGKGEVGIEQAVLRCVKQANGRYGRTTVARILSGSASKRILTLRLWTLGLYGALSSTPLKEIVQCIDDLIAKGMLVVREKDDYPTVWLTGAGEKAAGESAPAPRDAQQSEAIMKALRDWRAAKAGKKPAYLVMQNRTIAEIAERKPTTAQDLSMVYGIGDSRLTTYGTEILDIVRACGN
;
A
#
# COMPACT_ATOMS: atom_id res chain seq x y z
N MET A 1 26.18 26.38 66.84
CA MET A 1 25.58 25.57 65.78
C MET A 1 24.47 26.40 65.18
N GLU A 2 24.81 27.09 64.10
CA GLU A 2 23.98 28.03 63.32
C GLU A 2 22.94 27.27 62.47
N ASN A 3 21.69 27.77 62.43
CA ASN A 3 20.96 28.43 61.31
C ASN A 3 20.19 27.45 60.41
N GLU A 4 18.85 27.45 60.40
CA GLU A 4 17.88 28.41 59.81
C GLU A 4 17.61 28.23 58.29
N THR A 5 16.38 27.78 58.00
CA THR A 5 15.40 28.19 56.95
C THR A 5 15.69 28.22 55.44
N ASN A 6 14.70 27.67 54.73
CA ASN A 6 14.06 28.10 53.46
C ASN A 6 14.71 27.86 52.08
N GLY A 7 13.87 27.39 51.14
CA GLY A 7 13.92 27.82 49.73
C GLY A 7 13.73 26.76 48.64
N GLY A 8 12.49 26.61 48.16
CA GLY A 8 12.15 26.78 46.73
C GLY A 8 12.56 25.75 45.65
N THR A 9 11.52 25.26 44.98
CA THR A 9 11.36 25.29 43.50
C THR A 9 11.66 24.02 42.67
N VAL A 10 10.56 23.35 42.33
CA VAL A 10 10.11 22.87 41.00
C VAL A 10 11.17 22.38 39.99
N ALA A 11 11.09 21.08 39.65
CA ALA A 11 11.27 20.61 38.28
C ALA A 11 10.27 19.47 38.00
N THR A 12 9.29 19.81 37.18
CA THR A 12 8.24 19.00 36.59
C THR A 12 8.75 18.30 35.34
N ALA A 13 8.15 17.15 35.03
CA ALA A 13 8.14 16.44 33.74
C ALA A 13 9.45 15.67 33.41
N VAL A 14 9.44 14.52 32.75
CA VAL A 14 8.52 14.05 31.71
C VAL A 14 8.29 12.55 31.86
N GLN A 15 7.04 12.17 31.61
CA GLN A 15 6.52 10.82 31.54
C GLN A 15 7.37 9.91 30.64
N THR A 16 7.65 8.73 31.17
CA THR A 16 8.03 7.53 30.43
C THR A 16 6.87 7.16 29.50
N SER A 17 6.87 7.66 28.26
CA SER A 17 5.96 7.20 27.22
C SER A 17 6.44 5.83 26.73
N ALA A 18 5.56 4.84 26.85
CA ALA A 18 5.77 3.48 26.40
C ALA A 18 5.96 3.44 24.87
N THR A 19 7.21 3.49 24.42
CA THR A 19 7.61 3.07 23.07
C THR A 19 7.45 1.55 23.01
N ASN A 20 6.40 1.08 22.34
CA ASN A 20 6.28 -0.32 21.98
C ASN A 20 7.22 -0.54 20.80
N GLU A 21 8.50 -0.80 21.08
CA GLU A 21 9.48 -1.25 20.09
C GLU A 21 9.05 -2.64 19.59
N GLN A 22 8.27 -2.67 18.51
CA GLN A 22 8.15 -3.88 17.72
C GLN A 22 9.41 -3.98 16.87
N THR A 23 10.47 -4.57 17.43
CA THR A 23 11.55 -5.09 16.59
C THR A 23 10.91 -5.98 15.54
N ALA A 24 11.04 -5.62 14.26
CA ALA A 24 10.49 -6.37 13.15
C ALA A 24 11.33 -7.63 12.92
N ASN A 25 11.57 -8.40 13.97
CA ASN A 25 12.02 -9.76 13.85
C ASN A 25 10.79 -10.62 13.53
N ALA A 26 10.77 -11.04 12.26
CA ALA A 26 10.17 -12.24 11.74
C ALA A 26 8.85 -12.10 10.93
N LEU A 27 8.97 -12.55 9.67
CA LEU A 27 8.00 -13.28 8.83
C LEU A 27 7.23 -12.56 7.70
N GLU A 28 7.01 -11.24 7.71
CA GLU A 28 6.20 -10.61 6.66
C GLU A 28 6.87 -9.40 5.97
N THR A 29 6.57 -9.22 4.67
CA THR A 29 6.96 -7.98 3.98
C THR A 29 6.10 -6.83 4.49
N VAL A 30 6.75 -5.83 5.08
CA VAL A 30 6.09 -4.61 5.53
C VAL A 30 6.21 -3.56 4.43
N VAL A 31 5.08 -2.95 4.06
CA VAL A 31 5.04 -1.81 3.16
C VAL A 31 4.48 -0.63 3.89
N VAL A 32 5.25 0.47 3.92
CA VAL A 32 4.80 1.75 4.50
C VAL A 32 4.83 2.79 3.40
N ALA A 33 3.69 3.43 3.14
CA ALA A 33 3.56 4.51 2.18
C ALA A 33 3.03 5.76 2.86
N GLY A 34 3.61 6.92 2.55
CA GLY A 34 3.17 8.18 3.11
C GLY A 34 4.21 9.29 3.00
N ASN A 35 3.89 10.44 3.61
CA ASN A 35 4.83 11.53 3.71
C ASN A 35 5.89 11.21 4.75
N CYS A 36 7.14 11.17 4.32
CA CYS A 36 8.27 10.89 5.17
C CYS A 36 9.46 11.82 4.87
N THR A 37 10.29 11.93 5.88
CA THR A 37 11.67 12.41 5.77
C THR A 37 12.57 11.23 6.08
N GLY A 38 13.65 11.08 5.33
CA GLY A 38 14.62 10.04 5.61
C GLY A 38 15.99 10.44 5.15
N PHE A 39 16.98 9.73 5.67
CA PHE A 39 18.35 9.85 5.21
C PHE A 39 18.93 8.47 4.92
N PHE A 40 19.90 8.48 4.02
CA PHE A 40 20.73 7.33 3.70
C PHE A 40 22.18 7.73 3.90
N ARG A 41 22.91 6.92 4.66
CA ARG A 41 24.35 7.09 4.90
C ARG A 41 25.12 5.88 4.38
N TYR A 42 26.21 6.14 3.67
CA TYR A 42 27.19 5.13 3.28
C TYR A 42 28.58 5.77 3.22
N GLY A 43 29.45 5.44 4.18
CA GLY A 43 30.71 6.15 4.39
C GLY A 43 30.46 7.63 4.65
N ASP A 44 31.16 8.51 3.93
CA ASP A 44 31.01 9.98 4.03
C ASP A 44 29.83 10.54 3.23
N VAL A 45 29.10 9.68 2.49
CA VAL A 45 27.98 10.12 1.66
C VAL A 45 26.70 10.07 2.48
N GLU A 46 26.15 11.24 2.75
CA GLU A 46 24.82 11.42 3.35
C GLU A 46 23.85 12.00 2.32
N LYS A 47 22.68 11.37 2.19
CA LYS A 47 21.61 11.80 1.29
C LYS A 47 20.30 11.89 2.05
N GLU A 48 19.78 13.10 2.15
CA GLU A 48 18.45 13.35 2.69
C GLU A 48 17.41 13.32 1.57
N PHE A 49 16.22 12.81 1.89
CA PHE A 49 15.05 12.86 1.03
C PHE A 49 13.79 13.18 1.84
N LYS A 50 12.89 13.91 1.19
CA LYS A 50 11.63 14.35 1.77
C LYS A 50 10.50 14.27 0.75
N GLY A 51 9.32 13.89 1.21
CA GLY A 51 8.09 13.91 0.44
C GLY A 51 7.30 12.62 0.58
N ASN A 52 6.44 12.33 -0.39
CA ASN A 52 5.68 11.07 -0.38
C ASN A 52 6.56 9.92 -0.92
N HIS A 53 6.81 8.94 -0.07
CA HIS A 53 7.64 7.78 -0.38
C HIS A 53 6.93 6.47 0.02
N VAL A 54 7.38 5.39 -0.63
CA VAL A 54 6.99 4.01 -0.33
C VAL A 54 8.24 3.28 0.11
N VAL A 55 8.24 2.80 1.36
CA VAL A 55 9.30 1.98 1.94
C VAL A 55 8.82 0.54 1.96
N LEU A 56 9.64 -0.34 1.39
CA LEU A 56 9.44 -1.77 1.32
C LEU A 56 10.48 -2.43 2.22
N VAL A 57 10.04 -3.10 3.28
CA VAL A 57 10.87 -3.89 4.18
C VAL A 57 10.56 -5.36 3.95
N ARG A 58 11.56 -6.16 3.57
CA ARG A 58 11.39 -7.60 3.34
C ARG A 58 11.95 -8.43 4.49
N PRO A 59 11.44 -9.65 4.71
CA PRO A 59 12.00 -10.59 5.69
C PRO A 59 13.47 -10.96 5.46
N SER A 60 14.00 -10.80 4.24
CA SER A 60 15.41 -11.04 3.91
C SER A 60 16.37 -9.97 4.44
N GLY A 61 15.88 -8.97 5.18
CA GLY A 61 16.67 -7.80 5.58
C GLY A 61 16.90 -6.83 4.41
N SER A 62 16.09 -6.92 3.35
CA SER A 62 16.10 -5.97 2.25
C SER A 62 15.20 -4.79 2.58
N ILE A 63 15.69 -3.57 2.39
CA ILE A 63 14.87 -2.35 2.49
C ILE A 63 15.02 -1.52 1.22
N VAL A 64 13.90 -1.08 0.65
CA VAL A 64 13.89 -0.29 -0.58
C VAL A 64 12.98 0.92 -0.42
N VAL A 65 13.51 2.10 -0.67
CA VAL A 65 12.76 3.36 -0.58
C VAL A 65 12.52 3.92 -1.98
N HIS A 66 11.26 4.08 -2.34
CA HIS A 66 10.84 4.68 -3.61
C HIS A 66 10.16 6.02 -3.38
N SER A 67 10.35 6.98 -4.29
CA SER A 67 9.48 8.15 -4.35
C SER A 67 8.16 7.79 -5.00
N ALA A 68 7.03 8.14 -4.35
CA ALA A 68 5.70 7.93 -4.89
C ALA A 68 5.43 8.76 -6.16
N ASN A 69 6.18 9.84 -6.37
CA ASN A 69 5.98 10.82 -7.45
C ASN A 69 6.94 10.63 -8.64
N ARG A 70 8.17 10.14 -8.42
CA ARG A 70 9.21 10.02 -9.47
C ARG A 70 9.48 8.59 -9.92
N GLY A 71 8.58 7.64 -9.61
CA GLY A 71 8.82 6.20 -9.68
C GLY A 71 9.67 5.72 -10.87
N ILE A 72 10.73 4.97 -10.55
CA ILE A 72 11.42 3.85 -11.25
C ILE A 72 12.74 3.58 -10.50
N LYS A 73 13.49 4.63 -10.15
CA LYS A 73 14.76 4.51 -9.44
C LYS A 73 14.52 4.60 -7.93
N PRO A 74 14.98 3.62 -7.12
CA PRO A 74 14.93 3.76 -5.68
C PRO A 74 15.77 4.98 -5.27
N VAL A 75 15.29 5.70 -4.26
CA VAL A 75 16.00 6.82 -3.66
C VAL A 75 17.21 6.29 -2.90
N CYS A 76 16.98 5.24 -2.11
CA CYS A 76 17.98 4.43 -1.44
C CYS A 76 17.46 3.00 -1.27
N TYR A 77 18.38 2.06 -1.07
CA TYR A 77 18.06 0.67 -0.78
C TYR A 77 19.23 -0.02 -0.08
N ILE A 78 18.92 -1.06 0.68
CA ILE A 78 19.86 -2.07 1.14
C ILE A 78 19.38 -3.40 0.56
N ASP A 79 20.30 -4.11 -0.09
CA ASP A 79 19.97 -5.30 -0.87
C ASP A 79 19.47 -6.43 0.02
N GLU A 80 20.26 -6.87 1.02
CA GLU A 80 19.92 -7.93 1.97
C GLU A 80 20.70 -7.77 3.28
N GLY A 81 20.27 -8.47 4.34
CA GLY A 81 21.04 -8.60 5.58
C GLY A 81 21.12 -7.33 6.44
N ALA A 82 20.24 -6.36 6.24
CA ALA A 82 20.08 -5.26 7.19
C ALA A 82 19.36 -5.75 8.46
N GLU A 83 19.84 -5.30 9.61
CA GLU A 83 19.07 -5.32 10.84
C GLU A 83 18.07 -4.16 10.78
N ILE A 84 16.77 -4.48 10.76
CA ILE A 84 15.70 -3.51 10.53
C ILE A 84 14.83 -3.41 11.79
N ALA A 85 14.67 -2.20 12.31
CA ALA A 85 13.74 -1.91 13.39
C ALA A 85 12.61 -1.00 12.89
N LEU A 86 11.39 -1.27 13.37
CA LEU A 86 10.20 -0.49 13.06
C LEU A 86 9.55 -0.04 14.36
N ALA A 87 9.66 1.24 14.68
CA ALA A 87 8.99 1.83 15.82
C ALA A 87 7.72 2.54 15.36
N ARG A 88 6.61 2.33 16.09
CA ARG A 88 5.35 3.03 15.85
C ARG A 88 4.95 3.81 17.09
N ASN A 89 4.95 5.14 16.98
CA ASN A 89 4.43 5.99 18.04
C ASN A 89 2.90 6.11 17.90
N MET A 90 2.17 5.59 18.89
CA MET A 90 0.70 5.58 18.89
C MET A 90 0.08 6.95 19.15
N ALA A 91 0.82 7.90 19.74
CA ALA A 91 0.32 9.24 20.05
C ALA A 91 0.31 10.16 18.82
N ASP A 92 1.37 10.10 18.00
CA ASP A 92 1.58 11.03 16.88
C ASP A 92 1.34 10.37 15.51
N ALA A 93 0.97 9.09 15.48
CA ALA A 93 0.83 8.27 14.27
C ALA A 93 2.11 8.24 13.39
N GLU A 94 3.26 8.55 14.00
CA GLU A 94 4.56 8.51 13.34
C GLU A 94 5.09 7.08 13.32
N ILE A 95 5.69 6.72 12.18
CA ILE A 95 6.37 5.44 12.00
C ILE A 95 7.81 5.73 11.66
N GLU A 96 8.71 5.14 12.45
CA GLU A 96 10.14 5.21 12.22
C GLU A 96 10.64 3.83 11.77
N ILE A 97 11.36 3.80 10.66
CA ILE A 97 11.99 2.61 10.12
C ILE A 97 13.48 2.89 10.06
N SER A 98 14.26 2.14 10.83
CA SER A 98 15.72 2.16 10.77
C SER A 98 16.22 0.84 10.21
N ALA A 99 17.25 0.89 9.38
CA ALA A 99 17.88 -0.27 8.80
C ALA A 99 19.39 -0.07 8.74
N MET A 100 20.14 -1.02 9.29
CA MET A 100 21.60 -0.99 9.33
C MET A 100 22.17 -2.26 8.71
N SER A 101 22.99 -2.10 7.68
CA SER A 101 23.73 -3.20 7.05
C SER A 101 25.11 -3.37 7.68
N GLN A 102 25.63 -4.60 7.69
CA GLN A 102 27.00 -4.90 8.11
C GLN A 102 28.06 -4.13 7.29
N ASP A 103 27.73 -3.73 6.06
CA ASP A 103 28.58 -2.93 5.17
C ASP A 103 28.61 -1.43 5.55
N GLY A 104 28.00 -1.03 6.66
CA GLY A 104 27.94 0.37 7.12
C GLY A 104 26.94 1.23 6.35
N ARG A 105 25.98 0.63 5.62
CA ARG A 105 24.84 1.34 5.04
C ARG A 105 23.76 1.53 6.09
N GLU A 106 23.32 2.76 6.27
CA GLU A 106 22.26 3.12 7.21
C GLU A 106 21.13 3.82 6.45
N ILE A 107 19.90 3.37 6.69
CA ILE A 107 18.68 4.04 6.23
C ILE A 107 17.85 4.36 7.46
N LEU A 108 17.50 5.62 7.63
CA LEU A 108 16.46 6.03 8.54
C LEU A 108 15.32 6.68 7.77
N VAL A 109 14.09 6.28 8.06
CA VAL A 109 12.90 6.88 7.48
C VAL A 109 11.87 7.14 8.58
N THR A 110 11.48 8.40 8.72
CA THR A 110 10.45 8.85 9.65
C THR A 110 9.24 9.34 8.87
N PHE A 111 8.13 8.63 9.00
CA PHE A 111 6.85 8.99 8.42
C PHE A 111 6.12 9.95 9.34
N SER A 112 5.91 11.18 8.87
CA SER A 112 5.07 12.18 9.56
C SER A 112 3.58 12.00 9.25
N LYS A 113 3.24 11.37 8.12
CA LYS A 113 1.86 10.99 7.79
C LYS A 113 1.84 9.72 6.97
N VAL A 114 1.32 8.64 7.55
CA VAL A 114 1.19 7.34 6.90
C VAL A 114 -0.12 7.29 6.11
N GLU A 115 -0.04 7.06 4.80
CA GLU A 115 -1.20 6.88 3.91
C GLU A 115 -1.65 5.42 3.87
N SER A 116 -0.72 4.49 3.97
CA SER A 116 -1.01 3.06 3.96
C SER A 116 0.11 2.29 4.65
N ILE A 117 -0.26 1.29 5.44
CA ILE A 117 0.66 0.32 5.98
C ILE A 117 0.10 -1.10 5.82
N SER A 118 0.90 -2.00 5.28
CA SER A 118 0.59 -3.43 5.18
C SER A 118 1.74 -4.26 5.74
N GLY A 119 1.46 -5.50 6.15
CA GLY A 119 2.46 -6.40 6.77
C GLY A 119 2.66 -6.24 8.28
N LEU A 120 1.99 -5.28 8.94
CA LEU A 120 1.91 -5.19 10.41
C LEU A 120 0.68 -5.92 10.98
N SER A 121 0.36 -7.07 10.41
CA SER A 121 -0.77 -7.89 10.85
C SER A 121 -0.42 -8.58 12.15
N SER A 122 -1.08 -8.19 13.25
CA SER A 122 -1.19 -9.04 14.44
C SER A 122 -1.92 -10.33 14.08
N GLY A 123 -1.16 -11.40 13.80
CA GLY A 123 -1.64 -12.78 13.84
C GLY A 123 -2.75 -13.17 12.85
N LYS A 124 -2.47 -13.14 11.54
CA LYS A 124 -3.23 -13.94 10.57
C LYS A 124 -2.31 -14.99 9.98
N GLY A 125 -2.59 -16.25 10.32
CA GLY A 125 -1.74 -17.42 10.06
C GLY A 125 -1.30 -17.56 8.62
N GLU A 126 -0.18 -18.25 8.44
CA GLU A 126 0.44 -18.64 7.17
C GLU A 126 -0.59 -18.78 6.05
N VAL A 127 -0.71 -17.74 5.23
CA VAL A 127 -1.58 -17.81 4.05
C VAL A 127 -0.82 -18.66 3.05
N GLY A 128 -1.23 -19.94 2.91
CA GLY A 128 -0.65 -20.83 1.92
C GLY A 128 -0.63 -20.21 0.52
N ILE A 129 0.37 -20.58 -0.28
CA ILE A 129 0.63 -20.00 -1.62
C ILE A 129 -0.65 -19.95 -2.47
N GLU A 130 -1.45 -21.03 -2.45
CA GLU A 130 -2.71 -21.12 -3.19
C GLU A 130 -3.75 -20.07 -2.73
N GLN A 131 -3.93 -19.88 -1.43
CA GLN A 131 -4.85 -18.88 -0.87
C GLN A 131 -4.39 -17.45 -1.18
N ALA A 132 -3.08 -17.19 -1.11
CA ALA A 132 -2.51 -15.89 -1.44
C ALA A 132 -2.75 -15.55 -2.92
N VAL A 133 -2.54 -16.52 -3.82
CA VAL A 133 -2.81 -16.37 -5.25
C VAL A 133 -4.30 -16.08 -5.50
N LEU A 134 -5.20 -16.90 -4.96
CA LEU A 134 -6.64 -16.74 -5.20
C LEU A 134 -7.16 -15.39 -4.70
N ARG A 135 -6.74 -14.94 -3.51
CA ARG A 135 -7.12 -13.63 -2.97
C ARG A 135 -6.51 -12.49 -3.77
N CYS A 136 -5.27 -12.63 -4.25
CA CYS A 136 -4.64 -11.62 -5.10
C CYS A 136 -5.37 -11.47 -6.44
N VAL A 137 -5.75 -12.58 -7.09
CA VAL A 137 -6.55 -12.53 -8.33
C VAL A 137 -7.92 -11.90 -8.08
N LYS A 138 -8.54 -12.17 -6.93
CA LYS A 138 -9.81 -11.54 -6.51
C LYS A 138 -9.68 -10.02 -6.40
N GLN A 139 -8.64 -9.53 -5.72
CA GLN A 139 -8.38 -8.09 -5.60
C GLN A 139 -7.97 -7.45 -6.93
N ALA A 140 -7.22 -8.19 -7.77
CA ALA A 140 -6.80 -7.75 -9.09
C ALA A 140 -7.95 -7.67 -10.12
N ASN A 141 -9.08 -8.31 -9.84
CA ASN A 141 -10.31 -8.31 -10.64
C ASN A 141 -10.08 -8.53 -12.15
N GLY A 142 -9.27 -9.54 -12.50
CA GLY A 142 -9.07 -9.96 -13.89
C GLY A 142 -8.24 -9.01 -14.77
N ARG A 143 -7.56 -8.00 -14.19
CA ARG A 143 -6.83 -6.97 -14.95
C ARG A 143 -5.39 -7.35 -15.31
N TYR A 144 -4.87 -8.43 -14.72
CA TYR A 144 -3.45 -8.77 -14.78
C TYR A 144 -3.23 -10.23 -15.16
N GLY A 145 -2.14 -10.48 -15.89
CA GLY A 145 -1.73 -11.82 -16.28
C GLY A 145 -0.88 -12.52 -15.21
N ARG A 146 -0.66 -13.83 -15.41
CA ARG A 146 0.04 -14.74 -14.47
C ARG A 146 1.34 -14.17 -13.90
N THR A 147 2.22 -13.64 -14.76
CA THR A 147 3.52 -13.10 -14.35
C THR A 147 3.39 -11.83 -13.52
N THR A 148 2.36 -11.03 -13.77
CA THR A 148 2.14 -9.80 -12.99
C THR A 148 1.59 -10.16 -11.61
N VAL A 149 0.65 -11.11 -11.52
CA VAL A 149 0.12 -11.62 -10.25
C VAL A 149 1.24 -12.21 -9.39
N ALA A 150 2.09 -13.06 -9.98
CA ALA A 150 3.23 -13.63 -9.27
C ALA A 150 4.21 -12.56 -8.75
N ARG A 151 4.46 -11.50 -9.54
CA ARG A 151 5.30 -10.37 -9.14
C ARG A 151 4.72 -9.52 -8.01
N ILE A 152 3.40 -9.39 -7.93
CA ILE A 152 2.72 -8.70 -6.81
C ILE A 152 2.98 -9.50 -5.52
N LEU A 153 2.70 -10.80 -5.55
CA LEU A 153 2.86 -11.69 -4.41
C LEU A 153 4.30 -11.79 -3.94
N SER A 154 5.26 -11.81 -4.88
CA SER A 154 6.68 -11.82 -4.56
C SER A 154 7.23 -10.47 -4.08
N GLY A 155 6.43 -9.40 -4.08
CA GLY A 155 6.89 -8.07 -3.65
C GLY A 155 7.89 -7.43 -4.63
N SER A 156 7.72 -7.68 -5.94
CA SER A 156 8.61 -7.18 -6.98
C SER A 156 8.45 -5.68 -7.19
N ALA A 157 9.53 -4.92 -7.04
CA ALA A 157 9.59 -3.48 -7.33
C ALA A 157 9.65 -3.15 -8.84
N SER A 158 9.13 -4.03 -9.69
CA SER A 158 9.13 -3.83 -11.15
C SER A 158 8.46 -2.52 -11.53
N LYS A 159 8.98 -1.80 -12.54
CA LYS A 159 8.41 -0.54 -13.05
C LYS A 159 6.90 -0.60 -13.22
N ARG A 160 6.37 -1.69 -13.79
CA ARG A 160 4.93 -1.90 -14.00
C ARG A 160 4.14 -1.99 -12.69
N ILE A 161 4.66 -2.68 -11.67
CA ILE A 161 4.04 -2.76 -10.34
C ILE A 161 3.97 -1.37 -9.73
N LEU A 162 5.07 -0.63 -9.82
CA LEU A 162 5.15 0.68 -9.21
C LEU A 162 4.26 1.71 -9.95
N THR A 163 4.29 1.76 -11.28
CA THR A 163 3.43 2.66 -12.06
C THR A 163 1.94 2.38 -11.86
N LEU A 164 1.57 1.13 -11.59
CA LEU A 164 0.19 0.73 -11.36
C LEU A 164 -0.21 0.79 -9.87
N ARG A 165 0.71 1.18 -8.98
CA ARG A 165 0.54 1.22 -7.52
C ARG A 165 0.08 -0.11 -6.93
N LEU A 166 0.49 -1.23 -7.51
CA LEU A 166 0.05 -2.57 -7.08
C LEU A 166 0.57 -2.99 -5.71
N TRP A 167 1.47 -2.20 -5.11
CA TRP A 167 1.91 -2.34 -3.74
C TRP A 167 0.82 -2.02 -2.70
N THR A 168 -0.25 -1.32 -3.09
CA THR A 168 -1.36 -1.01 -2.16
C THR A 168 -2.25 -2.22 -1.88
N LEU A 169 -2.10 -3.30 -2.67
CA LEU A 169 -2.80 -4.55 -2.41
C LEU A 169 -2.25 -5.16 -1.12
N GLY A 170 -3.13 -5.53 -0.20
CA GLY A 170 -2.73 -6.06 1.12
C GLY A 170 -1.90 -7.36 1.08
N LEU A 171 -1.80 -8.00 -0.10
CA LEU A 171 -1.03 -9.23 -0.34
C LEU A 171 0.31 -8.99 -1.06
N TYR A 172 0.69 -7.73 -1.27
CA TYR A 172 1.96 -7.42 -1.89
C TYR A 172 3.14 -7.90 -1.02
N GLY A 173 4.03 -8.72 -1.58
CA GLY A 173 5.16 -9.28 -0.83
C GLY A 173 4.77 -10.38 0.16
N ALA A 174 3.52 -10.83 0.18
CA ALA A 174 3.06 -11.91 1.04
C ALA A 174 3.84 -13.22 0.83
N LEU A 175 4.37 -13.44 -0.38
CA LEU A 175 5.19 -14.60 -0.75
C LEU A 175 6.63 -14.19 -1.08
N SER A 176 7.16 -13.18 -0.40
CA SER A 176 8.53 -12.67 -0.60
C SER A 176 9.62 -13.72 -0.38
N SER A 177 9.37 -14.73 0.45
CA SER A 177 10.26 -15.87 0.70
C SER A 177 10.15 -16.98 -0.35
N THR A 178 9.15 -16.94 -1.23
CA THR A 178 8.88 -17.98 -2.24
C THR A 178 9.45 -17.56 -3.61
N PRO A 179 10.19 -18.44 -4.31
CA PRO A 179 10.70 -18.15 -5.65
C PRO A 179 9.58 -17.86 -6.65
N LEU A 180 9.80 -16.89 -7.55
CA LEU A 180 8.83 -16.50 -8.58
C LEU A 180 8.34 -17.69 -9.41
N LYS A 181 9.23 -18.65 -9.70
CA LYS A 181 8.91 -19.85 -10.47
C LYS A 181 7.86 -20.73 -9.77
N GLU A 182 7.95 -20.87 -8.46
CA GLU A 182 6.99 -21.67 -7.68
C GLU A 182 5.63 -20.99 -7.61
N ILE A 183 5.59 -19.66 -7.50
CA ILE A 183 4.34 -18.90 -7.53
C ILE A 183 3.65 -19.03 -8.90
N VAL A 184 4.43 -18.96 -9.99
CA VAL A 184 3.89 -19.17 -11.34
C VAL A 184 3.41 -20.61 -11.52
N GLN A 185 4.16 -21.60 -11.06
CA GLN A 185 3.73 -23.01 -11.10
C GLN A 185 2.43 -23.22 -10.34
N CYS A 186 2.28 -22.63 -9.15
CA CYS A 186 1.04 -22.68 -8.39
C CYS A 186 -0.14 -22.05 -9.16
N ILE A 187 0.08 -20.95 -9.88
CA ILE A 187 -0.96 -20.35 -10.74
C ILE A 187 -1.37 -21.32 -11.85
N ASP A 188 -0.40 -21.96 -12.51
CA ASP A 188 -0.66 -22.93 -13.57
C ASP A 188 -1.40 -24.18 -13.03
N ASP A 189 -1.05 -24.65 -11.83
CA ASP A 189 -1.75 -25.76 -11.14
C ASP A 189 -3.19 -25.37 -10.78
N LEU A 190 -3.44 -24.13 -10.37
CA LEU A 190 -4.79 -23.61 -10.08
C LEU A 190 -5.63 -23.46 -11.36
N ILE A 191 -5.00 -23.15 -12.50
CA ILE A 191 -5.65 -23.18 -13.81
C ILE A 191 -6.02 -24.62 -14.17
N ALA A 192 -5.10 -25.57 -13.97
CA ALA A 192 -5.36 -27.00 -14.22
C ALA A 192 -6.47 -27.57 -13.31
N LYS A 193 -6.56 -27.12 -12.05
CA LYS A 193 -7.64 -27.44 -11.11
C LYS A 193 -8.98 -26.77 -11.46
N GLY A 194 -9.03 -25.90 -12.47
CA GLY A 194 -10.24 -25.19 -12.88
C GLY A 194 -10.67 -24.07 -11.92
N MET A 195 -9.81 -23.65 -11.00
CA MET A 195 -10.06 -22.54 -10.07
C MET A 195 -9.79 -21.18 -10.70
N LEU A 196 -8.86 -21.15 -11.66
CA LEU A 196 -8.51 -19.97 -12.45
C LEU A 196 -8.77 -20.25 -13.94
N VAL A 197 -9.12 -19.21 -14.69
CA VAL A 197 -9.25 -19.27 -16.15
C VAL A 197 -8.45 -18.15 -16.77
N VAL A 198 -7.73 -18.47 -17.84
CA VAL A 198 -7.03 -17.48 -18.65
C VAL A 198 -7.98 -17.01 -19.74
N ARG A 199 -8.19 -15.69 -19.83
CA ARG A 199 -8.92 -15.07 -20.93
C ARG A 199 -7.94 -14.31 -21.79
N GLU A 200 -7.92 -14.67 -23.06
CA GLU A 200 -7.16 -13.98 -24.10
C GLU A 200 -8.05 -12.91 -24.69
N LYS A 201 -7.84 -11.67 -24.27
CA LYS A 201 -8.46 -10.51 -24.88
C LYS A 201 -7.35 -9.52 -25.20
N ASP A 202 -7.20 -9.19 -26.48
CA ASP A 202 -6.28 -8.16 -27.00
C ASP A 202 -4.81 -8.37 -26.57
N ASP A 203 -4.12 -9.38 -27.13
CA ASP A 203 -2.67 -9.66 -26.99
C ASP A 203 -2.10 -9.89 -25.57
N TYR A 204 -2.92 -9.80 -24.52
CA TYR A 204 -2.48 -9.97 -23.13
C TYR A 204 -3.35 -10.99 -22.38
N PRO A 205 -2.82 -12.18 -22.02
CA PRO A 205 -3.58 -13.16 -21.27
C PRO A 205 -3.86 -12.65 -19.85
N THR A 206 -5.14 -12.54 -19.50
CA THR A 206 -5.60 -12.10 -18.18
C THR A 206 -6.10 -13.28 -17.37
N VAL A 207 -5.79 -13.31 -16.07
CA VAL A 207 -6.19 -14.41 -15.17
C VAL A 207 -7.44 -14.01 -14.41
N TRP A 208 -8.47 -14.85 -14.48
CA TRP A 208 -9.77 -14.65 -13.84
C TRP A 208 -10.07 -15.80 -12.88
N LEU A 209 -10.84 -15.50 -11.83
CA LEU A 209 -11.40 -16.53 -10.98
C LEU A 209 -12.60 -17.20 -11.66
N THR A 210 -12.73 -18.50 -11.44
CA THR A 210 -13.97 -19.24 -11.70
C THR A 210 -14.82 -19.27 -10.43
N GLY A 211 -16.09 -19.68 -10.53
CA GLY A 211 -16.95 -19.83 -9.34
C GLY A 211 -16.41 -20.82 -8.29
N ALA A 212 -15.56 -21.77 -8.70
CA ALA A 212 -14.85 -22.66 -7.77
C ALA A 212 -13.68 -21.92 -7.06
N GLY A 213 -12.91 -21.12 -7.81
CA GLY A 213 -11.85 -20.29 -7.26
C GLY A 213 -12.35 -19.19 -6.32
N GLU A 214 -13.51 -18.60 -6.59
CA GLU A 214 -14.13 -17.59 -5.71
C GLU A 214 -14.51 -18.15 -4.33
N LYS A 215 -15.01 -19.40 -4.29
CA LYS A 215 -15.30 -20.11 -3.04
C LYS A 215 -14.01 -20.48 -2.30
N ALA A 216 -12.99 -20.95 -3.04
CA ALA A 216 -11.71 -21.36 -2.47
C ALA A 216 -10.86 -20.18 -1.95
N ALA A 217 -10.96 -18.99 -2.56
CA ALA A 217 -10.28 -17.77 -2.12
C ALA A 217 -10.70 -17.32 -0.70
N GLY A 218 -11.82 -17.86 -0.20
CA GLY A 218 -12.45 -17.45 1.03
C GLY A 218 -12.98 -16.01 0.97
N GLU A 219 -13.74 -15.65 2.00
CA GLU A 219 -14.08 -14.27 2.28
C GLU A 219 -12.84 -13.53 2.77
N SER A 220 -12.00 -13.08 1.84
CA SER A 220 -11.31 -11.83 2.03
C SER A 220 -12.04 -10.78 1.20
N ALA A 221 -13.29 -10.51 1.62
CA ALA A 221 -14.01 -9.32 1.23
C ALA A 221 -13.85 -8.30 2.38
N PRO A 222 -13.71 -7.00 2.09
CA PRO A 222 -14.22 -6.03 3.04
C PRO A 222 -15.72 -6.37 3.25
N ALA A 223 -16.27 -6.16 4.45
CA ALA A 223 -17.59 -6.67 4.85
C ALA A 223 -18.64 -6.49 3.72
N PRO A 224 -19.70 -7.31 3.60
CA PRO A 224 -20.69 -7.21 2.51
C PRO A 224 -21.21 -5.78 2.25
N ARG A 225 -21.20 -4.94 3.29
CA ARG A 225 -21.46 -3.50 3.25
C ARG A 225 -20.47 -2.68 2.40
N ASP A 226 -19.18 -2.97 2.49
CA ASP A 226 -18.12 -2.26 1.78
C ASP A 226 -18.13 -2.51 0.27
N ALA A 227 -18.36 -3.75 -0.16
CA ALA A 227 -18.45 -4.09 -1.58
C ALA A 227 -19.71 -3.49 -2.22
N GLN A 228 -20.84 -3.56 -1.52
CA GLN A 228 -22.09 -2.92 -1.95
C GLN A 228 -21.94 -1.40 -2.04
N GLN A 229 -21.23 -0.81 -1.09
CA GLN A 229 -20.95 0.63 -1.07
C GLN A 229 -20.00 1.06 -2.18
N SER A 230 -18.92 0.33 -2.44
CA SER A 230 -18.02 0.61 -3.56
C SER A 230 -18.73 0.48 -4.90
N GLU A 231 -19.61 -0.50 -5.07
CA GLU A 231 -20.44 -0.62 -6.29
C GLU A 231 -21.43 0.55 -6.42
N ALA A 232 -22.07 0.96 -5.31
CA ALA A 232 -22.97 2.12 -5.29
C ALA A 232 -22.24 3.42 -5.67
N ILE A 233 -21.06 3.67 -5.10
CA ILE A 233 -20.22 4.82 -5.44
C ILE A 233 -19.80 4.76 -6.91
N MET A 234 -19.36 3.59 -7.39
CA MET A 234 -18.94 3.41 -8.79
C MET A 234 -20.11 3.69 -9.74
N LYS A 235 -21.31 3.22 -9.44
CA LYS A 235 -22.51 3.49 -10.22
C LYS A 235 -22.85 4.98 -10.23
N ALA A 236 -22.91 5.61 -9.05
CA ALA A 236 -23.23 7.03 -8.93
C ALA A 236 -22.23 7.93 -9.67
N LEU A 237 -20.93 7.60 -9.62
CA LEU A 237 -19.90 8.34 -10.36
C LEU A 237 -20.00 8.12 -11.88
N ARG A 238 -20.41 6.94 -12.35
CA ARG A 238 -20.66 6.70 -13.79
C ARG A 238 -21.85 7.52 -14.28
N ASP A 239 -22.93 7.55 -13.49
CA ASP A 239 -24.15 8.30 -13.80
C ASP A 239 -23.87 9.81 -13.81
N TRP A 240 -23.17 10.32 -12.79
CA TRP A 240 -22.69 11.71 -12.73
C TRP A 240 -21.80 12.06 -13.93
N ARG A 241 -20.84 11.19 -14.28
CA ARG A 241 -19.94 11.43 -15.41
C ARG A 241 -20.70 11.48 -16.72
N ALA A 242 -21.69 10.60 -16.92
CA ALA A 242 -22.52 10.59 -18.12
C ALA A 242 -23.31 11.90 -18.25
N ALA A 243 -23.89 12.38 -17.14
CA ALA A 243 -24.59 13.66 -17.11
C ALA A 243 -23.65 14.84 -17.41
N LYS A 244 -22.44 14.84 -16.83
CA LYS A 244 -21.46 15.92 -17.00
C LYS A 244 -20.84 15.96 -18.39
N ALA A 245 -20.71 14.82 -19.06
CA ALA A 245 -20.09 14.72 -20.37
C ALA A 245 -20.95 15.32 -21.50
N GLY A 246 -22.29 15.33 -21.32
CA GLY A 246 -23.22 15.79 -22.35
C GLY A 246 -23.02 15.03 -23.65
N LYS A 247 -22.66 15.74 -24.73
CA LYS A 247 -22.39 15.15 -26.06
C LYS A 247 -20.93 14.66 -26.24
N LYS A 248 -20.04 14.92 -25.28
CA LYS A 248 -18.62 14.52 -25.38
C LYS A 248 -18.42 13.12 -24.80
N PRO A 249 -17.39 12.37 -25.24
CA PRO A 249 -17.08 11.08 -24.64
C PRO A 249 -16.80 11.18 -23.14
N ALA A 250 -17.47 10.33 -22.34
CA ALA A 250 -17.44 10.37 -20.88
C ALA A 250 -16.02 10.26 -20.29
N TYR A 251 -15.12 9.50 -20.93
CA TYR A 251 -13.74 9.33 -20.47
C TYR A 251 -12.92 10.64 -20.43
N LEU A 252 -13.31 11.67 -21.19
CA LEU A 252 -12.66 12.98 -21.17
C LEU A 252 -12.93 13.71 -19.85
N VAL A 253 -14.14 13.58 -19.32
CA VAL A 253 -14.49 14.12 -17.99
C VAL A 253 -13.70 13.36 -16.93
N MET A 254 -13.79 12.03 -16.93
CA MET A 254 -13.06 11.20 -15.97
C MET A 254 -12.80 9.80 -16.49
N GLN A 255 -11.59 9.27 -16.29
CA GLN A 255 -11.22 7.94 -16.72
C GLN A 255 -11.88 6.86 -15.84
N ASN A 256 -12.19 5.69 -16.42
CA ASN A 256 -12.77 4.56 -15.67
C ASN A 256 -11.88 4.13 -14.49
N ARG A 257 -10.55 4.23 -14.65
CA ARG A 257 -9.58 3.95 -13.60
C ARG A 257 -9.77 4.87 -12.38
N THR A 258 -9.94 6.17 -12.63
CA THR A 258 -10.15 7.17 -11.56
C THR A 258 -11.45 6.91 -10.81
N ILE A 259 -12.54 6.55 -11.51
CA ILE A 259 -13.81 6.17 -10.85
C ILE A 259 -13.62 4.95 -9.94
N ALA A 260 -12.95 3.91 -10.43
CA ALA A 260 -12.70 2.71 -9.66
C ALA A 260 -11.88 3.01 -8.39
N GLU A 261 -10.87 3.85 -8.51
CA GLU A 261 -10.01 4.23 -7.39
C GLU A 261 -10.74 5.11 -6.36
N ILE A 262 -11.65 5.99 -6.78
CA ILE A 262 -12.51 6.75 -5.86
C ILE A 262 -13.47 5.81 -5.11
N ALA A 263 -14.08 4.85 -5.81
CA ALA A 263 -15.00 3.89 -5.21
C ALA A 263 -14.32 2.96 -4.19
N GLU A 264 -13.04 2.66 -4.41
CA GLU A 264 -12.22 1.85 -3.50
C GLU A 264 -11.72 2.66 -2.30
N ARG A 265 -11.19 3.87 -2.53
CA ARG A 265 -10.61 4.71 -1.47
C ARG A 265 -11.64 5.48 -0.64
N LYS A 266 -12.84 5.72 -1.19
CA LYS A 266 -13.93 6.45 -0.55
C LYS A 266 -13.48 7.77 0.11
N PRO A 267 -12.79 8.67 -0.64
CA PRO A 267 -12.24 9.90 -0.08
C PRO A 267 -13.35 10.80 0.48
N THR A 268 -13.18 11.31 1.69
CA THR A 268 -14.15 12.19 2.36
C THR A 268 -13.67 13.64 2.42
N THR A 269 -12.41 13.89 2.08
CA THR A 269 -11.80 15.23 2.04
C THR A 269 -11.16 15.53 0.67
N ALA A 270 -10.99 16.82 0.37
CA ALA A 270 -10.31 17.25 -0.86
C ALA A 270 -8.85 16.80 -0.91
N GLN A 271 -8.20 16.66 0.25
CA GLN A 271 -6.83 16.14 0.34
C GLN A 271 -6.76 14.66 -0.02
N ASP A 272 -7.73 13.85 0.40
CA ASP A 272 -7.76 12.42 0.05
C ASP A 272 -8.10 12.23 -1.44
N LEU A 273 -8.98 13.08 -1.96
CA LEU A 273 -9.37 13.05 -3.36
C LEU A 273 -8.20 13.45 -4.29
N SER A 274 -7.30 14.34 -3.86
CA SER A 274 -6.12 14.72 -4.64
C SER A 274 -5.07 13.61 -4.76
N MET A 275 -5.11 12.60 -3.87
CA MET A 275 -4.22 11.44 -3.92
C MET A 275 -4.64 10.39 -4.96
N VAL A 276 -5.87 10.50 -5.48
CA VAL A 276 -6.45 9.60 -6.49
C VAL A 276 -5.83 9.84 -7.86
N TYR A 277 -5.38 8.77 -8.52
CA TYR A 277 -4.81 8.87 -9.87
C TYR A 277 -5.80 9.47 -10.89
N GLY A 278 -5.36 10.53 -11.57
CA GLY A 278 -6.16 11.24 -12.56
C GLY A 278 -7.00 12.38 -11.99
N ILE A 279 -6.89 12.67 -10.69
CA ILE A 279 -7.36 13.90 -10.07
C ILE A 279 -6.13 14.81 -9.84
N GLY A 280 -5.92 15.75 -10.76
CA GLY A 280 -4.98 16.86 -10.56
C GLY A 280 -5.71 18.12 -10.10
N ASP A 281 -4.96 19.17 -9.74
CA ASP A 281 -5.50 20.43 -9.18
C ASP A 281 -6.66 21.00 -10.00
N SER A 282 -6.55 21.02 -11.32
CA SER A 282 -7.61 21.51 -12.20
C SER A 282 -8.92 20.71 -12.07
N ARG A 283 -8.84 19.38 -11.97
CA ARG A 283 -10.03 18.51 -11.81
C ARG A 283 -10.55 18.53 -10.38
N LEU A 284 -9.67 18.67 -9.39
CA LEU A 284 -10.05 18.83 -8.00
C LEU A 284 -10.84 20.13 -7.81
N THR A 285 -10.37 21.24 -8.39
CA THR A 285 -11.08 22.53 -8.34
C THR A 285 -12.40 22.49 -9.11
N THR A 286 -12.44 21.79 -10.25
CA THR A 286 -13.64 21.78 -11.12
C THR A 286 -14.72 20.81 -10.66
N TYR A 287 -14.33 19.64 -10.13
CA TYR A 287 -15.25 18.52 -9.85
C TYR A 287 -15.16 17.98 -8.41
N GLY A 288 -14.20 18.44 -7.60
CA GLY A 288 -13.88 17.82 -6.32
C GLY A 288 -15.05 17.83 -5.34
N THR A 289 -15.79 18.93 -5.26
CA THR A 289 -16.98 19.05 -4.40
C THR A 289 -18.05 18.05 -4.80
N GLU A 290 -18.45 18.02 -6.07
CA GLU A 290 -19.47 17.11 -6.61
C GLU A 290 -19.11 15.63 -6.37
N ILE A 291 -17.83 15.27 -6.55
CA ILE A 291 -17.34 13.91 -6.33
C ILE A 291 -17.41 13.53 -4.84
N LEU A 292 -16.97 14.42 -3.95
CA LEU A 292 -17.00 14.18 -2.51
C LEU A 292 -18.44 14.04 -1.99
N ASP A 293 -19.37 14.81 -2.53
CA ASP A 293 -20.79 14.72 -2.17
C ASP A 293 -21.38 13.38 -2.61
N ILE A 294 -21.02 12.86 -3.79
CA ILE A 294 -21.43 11.53 -4.25
C ILE A 294 -20.89 10.43 -3.32
N VAL A 295 -19.61 10.53 -2.94
CA VAL A 295 -18.97 9.56 -2.04
C VAL A 295 -19.64 9.58 -0.66
N ARG A 296 -19.93 10.76 -0.11
CA ARG A 296 -20.63 10.92 1.18
C ARG A 296 -22.07 10.43 1.13
N ALA A 297 -22.80 10.70 0.04
CA ALA A 297 -24.18 10.28 -0.13
C ALA A 297 -24.33 8.75 -0.21
N CYS A 298 -23.35 8.06 -0.80
CA CYS A 298 -23.29 6.59 -0.79
C CYS A 298 -22.58 6.04 0.47
N GLY A 299 -22.04 6.93 1.31
CA GLY A 299 -21.20 6.70 2.48
C GLY A 299 -21.95 6.28 3.74
N ASN A 300 -23.21 6.70 3.87
CA ASN A 300 -24.06 6.54 5.06
C ASN A 300 -25.03 5.35 4.96
#